data_AF-A0A929VFE7-F1
#
_entry.id   AF-A0A929VFE7-F1
#
_cell.length_a   1.000
_cell.length_b   1.000
_cell.length_c   1.000
_cell.angle_alpha   90.00
_cell.angle_beta   90.00
_cell.angle_gamma   90.00
#
_symmetry.space_group_name_H-M   'P 1'
#
loop_
_entity.id
_entity.type
_entity.pdbx_description
1 polymer ?
#
loop_
_entity_poly.entity_id
_entity_poly.type
_entity_poly.pdbx_seq_one_letter_code
_entity_poly.pdbx_strand_id
1 'polypeptide(L)'
;MKAGEKKHLWRGKLHQKRYSLIRNFNVLIVLLTVLLLINLFLGISSMISFRDHNEKQIEKILGAYRQKQEERLEFVRHYVEWSAVHEPLLRDLMKHTGAGKEVQDLLVLRSRVRDMKNAYGAGVMFFAYLEGEEKFYHLSEVKIPYEDYLELRKRAPQKARKEGQKMAWQRIRLGQDRKSFLFYGVSYRGVYV
;
A
#
# COMPACT_ATOMS: atom_id res chain seq x y z
N MET A 1 -16.66 -41.93 -88.18
CA MET A 1 -17.68 -41.39 -87.24
C MET A 1 -17.22 -41.57 -85.78
N LYS A 2 -17.29 -40.48 -84.98
CA LYS A 2 -17.49 -40.46 -83.51
C LYS A 2 -16.37 -40.80 -82.49
N ALA A 3 -15.07 -40.72 -82.84
CA ALA A 3 -14.00 -40.89 -81.83
C ALA A 3 -13.28 -39.59 -81.42
N GLY A 4 -13.00 -38.67 -82.36
CA GLY A 4 -12.25 -37.42 -82.08
C GLY A 4 -13.07 -36.34 -81.34
N GLU A 5 -14.35 -36.20 -81.68
CA GLU A 5 -15.25 -35.19 -81.13
C GLU A 5 -15.55 -35.40 -79.63
N LYS A 6 -15.64 -36.66 -79.19
CA LYS A 6 -15.87 -36.99 -77.78
C LYS A 6 -14.67 -36.59 -76.92
N LYS A 7 -13.43 -36.80 -77.38
CA LYS A 7 -12.21 -36.44 -76.63
C LYS A 7 -12.09 -34.93 -76.38
N HIS A 8 -12.51 -34.09 -77.32
CA HIS A 8 -12.53 -32.63 -77.13
C HIS A 8 -13.59 -32.17 -76.12
N LEU A 9 -14.78 -32.79 -76.14
CA LEU A 9 -15.87 -32.48 -75.21
C LEU A 9 -15.53 -32.85 -73.74
N TRP A 10 -14.85 -33.99 -73.53
CA TRP A 10 -14.38 -34.39 -72.20
C TRP A 10 -13.28 -33.48 -71.66
N ARG A 11 -12.35 -33.02 -72.53
CA ARG A 11 -11.30 -32.05 -72.14
C ARG A 11 -11.88 -30.67 -71.80
N GLY A 12 -12.88 -30.19 -72.53
CA GLY A 12 -13.56 -28.92 -72.24
C GLY A 12 -14.32 -28.93 -70.90
N LYS A 13 -15.06 -30.00 -70.58
CA LYS A 13 -15.77 -30.14 -69.28
C LYS A 13 -14.80 -30.27 -68.10
N LEU A 14 -13.67 -30.97 -68.27
CA LEU A 14 -12.61 -31.04 -67.24
C LEU A 14 -11.93 -29.69 -67.02
N HIS A 15 -11.67 -28.92 -68.09
CA HIS A 15 -11.15 -27.56 -67.98
C HIS A 15 -12.13 -26.61 -67.28
N GLN A 16 -13.42 -26.67 -67.63
CA GLN A 16 -14.45 -25.83 -67.02
C GLN A 16 -14.68 -26.17 -65.54
N LYS A 17 -14.69 -27.47 -65.18
CA LYS A 17 -14.72 -27.91 -63.76
C LYS A 17 -13.48 -27.48 -63.00
N ARG A 18 -12.27 -27.62 -63.57
CA ARG A 18 -11.03 -27.12 -62.97
C ARG A 18 -11.05 -25.61 -62.76
N TYR A 19 -11.54 -24.84 -63.73
CA TYR A 19 -11.66 -23.38 -63.64
C TYR A 19 -12.65 -22.96 -62.53
N SER A 20 -13.78 -23.66 -62.41
CA SER A 20 -14.75 -23.43 -61.33
C SER A 20 -14.19 -23.82 -59.96
N LEU A 21 -13.42 -24.90 -59.86
CA LEU A 21 -12.78 -25.33 -58.61
C LEU A 21 -11.69 -24.34 -58.17
N ILE A 22 -10.82 -23.91 -59.10
CA ILE A 22 -9.77 -22.92 -58.83
C ILE A 22 -10.40 -21.58 -58.42
N ARG A 23 -11.47 -21.14 -59.09
CA ARG A 23 -12.20 -19.92 -58.72
C ARG A 23 -12.78 -20.00 -57.31
N ASN A 24 -13.45 -21.11 -56.97
CA ASN A 24 -14.03 -21.30 -55.63
C ASN A 24 -12.94 -21.37 -54.55
N PHE A 25 -11.79 -21.98 -54.86
CA PHE A 25 -10.64 -22.05 -53.96
C PHE A 25 -10.03 -20.65 -53.73
N ASN A 26 -9.89 -19.84 -54.78
CA ASN A 26 -9.42 -18.46 -54.65
C ASN A 26 -10.36 -17.58 -53.82
N VAL A 27 -11.67 -17.72 -54.01
CA VAL A 27 -12.68 -17.01 -53.19
C VAL A 27 -12.59 -17.45 -51.73
N LEU A 28 -12.42 -18.75 -51.48
CA LEU A 28 -12.24 -19.28 -50.14
C LEU A 28 -10.97 -18.74 -49.48
N ILE A 29 -9.84 -18.69 -50.21
CA ILE A 29 -8.58 -18.12 -49.73
C ILE A 29 -8.78 -16.65 -49.35
N VAL A 30 -9.38 -15.84 -50.23
CA VAL A 30 -9.64 -14.42 -49.96
C VAL A 30 -10.49 -14.25 -48.71
N LEU A 31 -11.55 -15.04 -48.58
CA LEU A 31 -12.44 -15.00 -47.41
C LEU A 31 -11.68 -15.40 -46.12
N LEU A 32 -10.84 -16.44 -46.20
CA LEU A 32 -9.99 -16.87 -45.08
C LEU A 32 -8.99 -15.78 -44.68
N THR A 33 -8.36 -15.12 -45.67
CA THR A 33 -7.41 -14.02 -45.43
C THR A 33 -8.08 -12.84 -44.75
N VAL A 34 -9.28 -12.43 -45.20
CA VAL A 34 -10.04 -11.35 -44.57
C VAL A 34 -10.40 -11.70 -43.12
N LEU A 35 -10.84 -12.94 -42.88
CA LEU A 35 -11.21 -13.41 -41.55
C LEU A 35 -9.97 -13.42 -40.61
N LEU A 36 -8.81 -13.80 -41.13
CA LEU A 36 -7.55 -13.77 -40.39
C LEU A 36 -7.12 -12.34 -40.04
N LEU A 37 -7.24 -11.39 -40.97
CA LEU A 37 -6.94 -9.98 -40.73
C LEU A 37 -7.86 -9.36 -39.67
N ILE A 38 -9.16 -9.68 -39.70
CA ILE A 38 -10.10 -9.22 -38.67
C ILE A 38 -9.71 -9.77 -37.30
N ASN A 39 -9.42 -11.06 -37.20
CA ASN A 39 -8.99 -11.68 -35.95
C ASN A 39 -7.68 -11.10 -35.43
N LEU A 40 -6.73 -10.80 -36.32
CA LEU A 40 -5.47 -10.17 -35.95
C LEU A 40 -5.71 -8.76 -35.39
N PHE A 41 -6.56 -7.96 -36.05
CA PHE A 41 -6.92 -6.62 -35.59
C PHE A 41 -7.60 -6.65 -34.23
N LEU A 42 -8.57 -7.56 -34.04
CA LEU A 42 -9.25 -7.74 -32.75
C LEU A 42 -8.27 -8.20 -31.67
N GLY A 43 -7.33 -9.09 -32.00
CA GLY A 43 -6.29 -9.55 -31.07
C GLY A 43 -5.39 -8.40 -30.60
N ILE A 44 -4.90 -7.57 -31.53
CA ILE A 44 -4.06 -6.41 -31.21
C ILE A 44 -4.85 -5.39 -30.38
N SER A 45 -6.08 -5.04 -30.79
CA SER A 45 -6.92 -4.08 -30.07
C SER A 45 -7.28 -4.55 -28.67
N SER A 46 -7.56 -5.85 -28.51
CA SER A 46 -7.79 -6.47 -27.21
C SER A 46 -6.54 -6.41 -26.35
N MET A 47 -5.38 -6.75 -26.88
CA MET A 47 -4.10 -6.69 -26.16
C MET A 47 -3.77 -5.29 -25.65
N ILE A 48 -4.01 -4.26 -26.48
CA ILE A 48 -3.82 -2.85 -26.09
C ILE A 48 -4.80 -2.49 -24.97
N SER A 49 -6.08 -2.78 -25.14
CA SER A 49 -7.11 -2.52 -24.13
C SER A 49 -6.80 -3.20 -22.79
N PHE A 50 -6.31 -4.44 -22.81
CA PHE A 50 -5.90 -5.16 -21.61
C PHE A 50 -4.70 -4.51 -20.90
N ARG A 51 -3.72 -4.02 -21.66
CA ARG A 51 -2.57 -3.30 -21.08
C ARG A 51 -3.01 -2.01 -20.41
N ASP A 52 -3.76 -1.17 -21.11
CA ASP A 52 -4.29 0.09 -20.58
C ASP A 52 -5.14 -0.14 -19.32
N HIS A 53 -5.97 -1.19 -19.33
CA HIS A 53 -6.79 -1.53 -18.18
C HIS A 53 -5.95 -1.95 -16.98
N ASN A 54 -4.95 -2.80 -17.20
CA ASN A 54 -4.05 -3.26 -16.13
C ASN A 54 -3.24 -2.11 -15.54
N GLU A 55 -2.70 -1.22 -16.38
CA GLU A 55 -1.96 -0.04 -15.91
C GLU A 55 -2.84 0.86 -15.04
N LYS A 56 -4.06 1.18 -15.50
CA LYS A 56 -5.02 1.98 -14.73
C LYS A 56 -5.45 1.30 -13.43
N GLN A 57 -5.62 -0.03 -13.44
CA GLN A 57 -5.92 -0.77 -12.21
C GLN A 57 -4.78 -0.69 -11.21
N ILE A 58 -3.54 -0.90 -11.66
CA ILE A 58 -2.34 -0.81 -10.81
C ILE A 58 -2.21 0.60 -10.24
N GLU A 59 -2.37 1.63 -11.06
CA GLU A 59 -2.31 3.02 -10.63
C GLU A 59 -3.38 3.33 -9.57
N LYS A 60 -4.62 2.86 -9.77
CA LYS A 60 -5.71 3.03 -8.80
C LYS A 60 -5.40 2.34 -7.47
N ILE A 61 -4.85 1.12 -7.51
CA ILE A 61 -4.46 0.37 -6.31
C ILE A 61 -3.33 1.09 -5.57
N LEU A 62 -2.30 1.53 -6.29
CA LEU A 62 -1.17 2.27 -5.72
C LEU A 62 -1.61 3.62 -5.14
N GLY A 63 -2.49 4.33 -5.83
CA GLY A 63 -3.08 5.59 -5.37
C GLY A 63 -3.87 5.41 -4.07
N ALA A 64 -4.78 4.43 -4.04
CA ALA A 64 -5.55 4.12 -2.84
C ALA A 64 -4.64 3.67 -1.67
N TYR A 65 -3.60 2.89 -1.95
CA TYR A 65 -2.63 2.49 -0.94
C TYR A 65 -1.86 3.70 -0.39
N ARG A 66 -1.34 4.57 -1.26
CA ARG A 66 -0.62 5.79 -0.88
C ARG A 66 -1.50 6.70 -0.03
N GLN A 67 -2.73 6.97 -0.49
CA GLN A 67 -3.68 7.81 0.24
C GLN A 67 -3.95 7.23 1.65
N LYS A 68 -4.20 5.93 1.75
CA LYS A 68 -4.42 5.26 3.04
C LYS A 68 -3.21 5.37 3.98
N GLN A 69 -1.98 5.34 3.45
CA GLN A 69 -0.78 5.52 4.26
C GLN A 69 -0.62 6.98 4.70
N GLU A 70 -0.95 7.93 3.84
CA GLU A 70 -0.89 9.36 4.14
C GLU A 70 -1.90 9.73 5.25
N GLU A 71 -3.15 9.27 5.13
CA GLU A 71 -4.19 9.43 6.16
C GLU A 71 -3.76 8.83 7.51
N ARG A 72 -3.09 7.66 7.50
CA ARG A 72 -2.55 7.04 8.71
C ARG A 72 -1.46 7.88 9.37
N LEU A 73 -0.50 8.37 8.58
CA LEU A 73 0.58 9.21 9.10
C LEU A 73 0.04 10.54 9.61
N GLU A 74 -0.92 11.15 8.92
CA GLU A 74 -1.57 12.37 9.36
C GLU A 74 -2.34 12.16 10.67
N PHE A 75 -3.06 11.05 10.79
CA PHE A 75 -3.75 10.69 12.02
C PHE A 75 -2.76 10.53 13.20
N VAL A 76 -1.65 9.80 12.99
CA VAL A 76 -0.63 9.62 14.03
C VAL A 76 -0.03 10.96 14.44
N ARG A 77 0.32 11.81 13.46
CA ARG A 77 0.82 13.17 13.71
C ARG A 77 -0.15 13.96 14.58
N HIS A 78 -1.40 14.04 14.15
CA HIS A 78 -2.43 14.82 14.83
C HIS A 78 -2.68 14.29 16.25
N TYR A 79 -2.72 12.97 16.43
CA TYR A 79 -2.89 12.35 17.73
C TYR A 79 -1.72 12.65 18.68
N VAL A 80 -0.48 12.55 18.21
CA VAL A 80 0.71 12.85 19.03
C VAL A 80 0.73 14.33 19.45
N GLU A 81 0.45 15.24 18.52
CA GLU A 81 0.37 16.69 18.81
C GLU A 81 -0.77 17.01 19.78
N TRP A 82 -1.96 16.47 19.53
CA TRP A 82 -3.12 16.68 20.38
C TRP A 82 -2.88 16.13 21.78
N SER A 83 -2.32 14.92 21.89
CA SER A 83 -2.06 14.30 23.19
C SER A 83 -0.99 15.05 23.98
N ALA A 84 0.11 15.46 23.36
CA ALA A 84 1.15 16.25 24.05
C ALA A 84 0.61 17.58 24.61
N VAL A 85 -0.31 18.25 23.90
CA VAL A 85 -0.81 19.59 24.28
C VAL A 85 -2.07 19.54 25.14
N HIS A 86 -3.00 18.64 24.84
CA HIS A 86 -4.37 18.66 25.36
C HIS A 86 -4.69 17.51 26.33
N GLU A 87 -3.99 16.37 26.29
CA GLU A 87 -4.33 15.23 27.15
C GLU A 87 -4.09 15.56 28.64
N PRO A 88 -5.15 15.68 29.46
CA PRO A 88 -5.00 15.98 30.88
C PRO A 88 -4.32 14.85 31.64
N LEU A 89 -4.57 13.59 31.27
CA LEU A 89 -4.03 12.43 32.00
C LEU A 89 -2.50 12.40 31.96
N LEU A 90 -1.87 12.81 30.85
CA LEU A 90 -0.41 12.92 30.76
C LEU A 90 0.16 13.98 31.70
N ARG A 91 -0.59 15.07 31.94
CA ARG A 91 -0.21 16.14 32.87
C ARG A 91 -0.48 15.78 34.32
N ASP A 92 -1.55 15.04 34.56
CA ASP A 92 -1.91 14.56 35.89
C ASP A 92 -0.90 13.50 36.37
N LEU A 93 -0.43 12.64 35.46
CA LEU A 93 0.66 11.71 35.73
C LEU A 93 1.96 12.39 36.21
N MET A 94 2.25 13.62 35.77
CA MET A 94 3.42 14.38 36.25
C MET A 94 3.26 14.90 37.69
N LYS A 95 2.05 14.89 38.25
CA LYS A 95 1.71 15.47 39.55
C LYS A 95 1.39 14.42 40.61
N HIS A 96 1.35 13.14 40.24
CA HIS A 96 0.88 12.08 41.12
C HIS A 96 1.97 11.51 42.01
N THR A 97 1.79 11.63 43.33
CA THR A 97 2.64 10.96 44.34
C THR A 97 2.16 9.54 44.69
N GLY A 98 0.99 9.11 44.19
CA GLY A 98 0.35 7.84 44.55
C GLY A 98 0.25 6.83 43.40
N ALA A 99 0.86 5.65 43.58
CA ALA A 99 0.96 4.60 42.57
C ALA A 99 -0.38 4.06 42.05
N GLY A 100 -1.44 4.06 42.87
CA GLY A 100 -2.76 3.53 42.46
C GLY A 100 -3.43 4.38 41.38
N LYS A 101 -3.37 5.71 41.51
CA LYS A 101 -3.97 6.65 40.55
C LYS A 101 -3.19 6.67 39.24
N GLU A 102 -1.86 6.60 39.31
CA GLU A 102 -0.97 6.46 38.15
C GLU A 102 -1.35 5.26 37.26
N VAL A 103 -1.58 4.09 37.87
CA VAL A 103 -1.99 2.88 37.13
C VAL A 103 -3.34 3.06 36.47
N GLN A 104 -4.31 3.68 37.16
CA GLN A 104 -5.64 3.90 36.62
C GLN A 104 -5.61 4.85 35.42
N ASP A 105 -4.89 5.97 35.52
CA ASP A 105 -4.79 6.95 34.44
C ASP A 105 -4.06 6.36 33.22
N LEU A 106 -3.03 5.54 33.45
CA LEU A 106 -2.33 4.82 32.40
C LEU A 106 -3.22 3.78 31.70
N LEU A 107 -4.08 3.08 32.44
CA LEU A 107 -5.05 2.14 31.86
C LEU A 107 -6.07 2.87 30.98
N VAL A 108 -6.55 4.04 31.41
CA VAL A 108 -7.46 4.88 30.61
C VAL A 108 -6.78 5.35 29.33
N LEU A 109 -5.55 5.86 29.41
CA LEU A 109 -4.76 6.25 28.24
C LEU A 109 -4.58 5.10 27.25
N ARG A 110 -4.18 3.93 27.75
CA ARG A 110 -4.02 2.73 26.91
C ARG A 110 -5.32 2.27 26.27
N SER A 111 -6.46 2.40 26.97
CA SER A 111 -7.76 2.08 26.38
C SER A 111 -8.08 3.03 25.23
N ARG A 112 -7.87 4.34 25.40
CA ARG A 112 -8.10 5.34 24.33
C ARG A 112 -7.25 5.07 23.10
N VAL A 113 -5.95 4.77 23.30
CA VAL A 113 -5.06 4.37 22.20
C VAL A 113 -5.60 3.10 21.54
N ARG A 114 -6.00 2.09 22.31
CA ARG A 114 -6.56 0.85 21.77
C ARG A 114 -7.84 1.08 20.95
N ASP A 115 -8.71 1.98 21.38
CA ASP A 115 -9.95 2.32 20.65
C ASP A 115 -9.64 2.94 19.27
N MET A 116 -8.48 3.59 19.14
CA MET A 116 -7.98 4.20 17.91
C MET A 116 -7.17 3.22 17.02
N LYS A 117 -7.00 1.95 17.41
CA LYS A 117 -6.16 0.96 16.71
C LYS A 117 -6.49 0.79 15.22
N ASN A 118 -7.76 0.94 14.85
CA ASN A 118 -8.19 0.83 13.46
C ASN A 118 -7.73 2.01 12.58
N ALA A 119 -7.56 3.20 13.18
CA ALA A 119 -7.16 4.40 12.47
C ALA A 119 -5.66 4.43 12.19
N TYR A 120 -4.81 4.16 13.19
CA TYR A 120 -3.35 4.16 12.99
C TYR A 120 -2.79 2.82 12.47
N GLY A 121 -3.52 1.71 12.66
CA GLY A 121 -3.16 0.38 12.16
C GLY A 121 -2.19 -0.41 13.04
N ALA A 122 -2.00 -1.71 12.73
CA ALA A 122 -1.26 -2.61 13.61
C ALA A 122 0.26 -2.35 13.71
N GLY A 123 0.84 -1.49 12.87
CA GLY A 123 2.30 -1.28 12.83
C GLY A 123 2.83 -0.15 13.71
N VAL A 124 1.95 0.65 14.33
CA VAL A 124 2.35 1.84 15.09
C VAL A 124 2.39 1.52 16.59
N MET A 125 3.38 2.08 17.27
CA MET A 125 3.51 2.02 18.71
C MET A 125 3.55 3.43 19.29
N PHE A 126 2.87 3.64 20.42
CA PHE A 126 2.81 4.91 21.13
C PHE A 126 3.52 4.80 22.47
N PHE A 127 4.32 5.81 22.77
CA PHE A 127 5.07 5.93 24.01
C PHE A 127 4.87 7.32 24.59
N ALA A 128 5.11 7.48 25.88
CA ALA A 128 5.14 8.77 26.54
C ALA A 128 6.29 8.83 27.53
N TYR A 129 7.05 9.92 27.50
CA TYR A 129 8.08 10.26 28.45
C TYR A 129 7.65 11.49 29.25
N LEU A 130 7.75 11.40 30.56
CA LEU A 130 7.47 12.50 31.48
C LEU A 130 8.80 12.96 32.09
N GLU A 131 9.21 14.19 31.78
CA GLU A 131 10.50 14.74 32.22
C GLU A 131 10.54 14.97 33.73
N GLY A 132 9.41 15.37 34.34
CA GLY A 132 9.34 15.65 35.78
C GLY A 132 9.65 14.44 36.67
N GLU A 133 9.24 13.24 36.26
CA GLU A 133 9.49 11.99 37.00
C GLU A 133 10.52 11.07 36.35
N GLU A 134 11.10 11.49 35.21
CA GLU A 134 11.95 10.68 34.34
C GLU A 134 11.36 9.29 33.98
N LYS A 135 10.04 9.19 33.89
CA LYS A 135 9.33 7.94 33.59
C LYS A 135 9.01 7.81 32.11
N PHE A 136 9.13 6.58 31.60
CA PHE A 136 8.83 6.23 30.21
C PHE A 136 7.76 5.12 30.19
N TYR A 137 6.66 5.40 29.52
CA TYR A 137 5.50 4.53 29.42
C TYR A 137 5.24 4.10 27.98
N HIS A 138 4.77 2.87 27.82
CA HIS A 138 4.12 2.45 26.59
C HIS A 138 2.61 2.66 26.73
N LEU A 139 2.02 3.28 25.72
CA LEU A 139 0.58 3.54 25.62
C LEU A 139 -0.12 2.56 24.68
N SER A 140 0.65 1.81 23.88
CA SER A 140 0.15 0.73 23.03
C SER A 140 0.88 -0.58 23.29
N GLU A 141 0.44 -1.64 22.62
CA GLU A 141 1.18 -2.90 22.51
C GLU A 141 2.58 -2.66 21.93
N VAL A 142 3.61 -3.18 22.60
CA VAL A 142 5.02 -3.08 22.17
C VAL A 142 5.34 -4.24 21.24
N LYS A 143 5.80 -3.92 20.02
CA LYS A 143 6.04 -4.90 18.95
C LYS A 143 7.51 -5.07 18.60
N ILE A 144 8.38 -4.44 19.36
CA ILE A 144 9.83 -4.50 19.22
C ILE A 144 10.43 -5.41 20.28
N PRO A 145 11.58 -6.05 19.99
CA PRO A 145 12.36 -6.76 20.99
C PRO A 145 12.67 -5.89 22.21
N TYR A 146 12.89 -6.53 23.35
CA TYR A 146 13.14 -5.84 24.60
C TYR A 146 14.41 -4.96 24.55
N GLU A 147 15.46 -5.41 23.84
CA GLU A 147 16.70 -4.63 23.67
C GLU A 147 16.46 -3.32 22.93
N ASP A 148 15.70 -3.36 21.83
CA ASP A 148 15.31 -2.19 21.04
C ASP A 148 14.44 -1.24 21.87
N TYR A 149 13.56 -1.79 22.71
CA TYR A 149 12.75 -1.00 23.65
C TYR A 149 13.62 -0.26 24.67
N LEU A 150 14.63 -0.93 25.24
CA LEU A 150 15.56 -0.29 26.17
C LEU A 150 16.39 0.81 25.48
N GLU A 151 16.79 0.60 24.24
CA GLU A 151 17.49 1.62 23.44
C GLU A 151 16.58 2.83 23.17
N LEU A 152 15.33 2.59 22.78
CA LEU A 152 14.33 3.65 22.57
C LEU A 152 14.06 4.43 23.85
N ARG A 153 13.88 3.74 24.99
CA ARG A 153 13.68 4.35 26.31
C ARG A 153 14.84 5.27 26.70
N LYS A 154 16.08 4.93 26.33
CA LYS A 154 17.26 5.79 26.59
C LYS A 154 17.34 6.98 25.63
N ARG A 155 16.97 6.80 24.36
CA ARG A 155 17.08 7.83 23.31
C ARG A 155 15.96 8.86 23.32
N ALA A 156 14.73 8.46 23.62
CA ALA A 156 13.57 9.34 23.58
C ALA A 156 13.73 10.59 24.49
N PRO A 157 14.19 10.46 25.76
CA PRO A 157 14.47 11.62 26.62
C PRO A 157 15.56 12.54 26.06
N GLN A 158 16.62 11.96 25.49
CA GLN A 158 17.72 12.75 24.91
C GLN A 158 17.26 13.56 23.70
N LYS A 159 16.38 12.98 22.87
CA LYS A 159 15.77 13.70 21.75
C LYS A 159 14.81 14.78 22.22
N ALA A 160 13.95 14.50 23.20
CA ALA A 160 13.05 15.49 23.79
C ALA A 160 13.83 16.74 24.26
N ARG A 161 14.94 16.54 24.96
CA ARG A 161 15.80 17.61 25.47
C ARG A 161 16.58 18.36 24.38
N LYS A 162 17.00 17.69 23.30
CA LYS A 162 17.82 18.30 22.22
C LYS A 162 17.00 18.96 21.11
N GLU A 163 15.86 18.39 20.76
CA GLU A 163 15.09 18.78 19.57
C GLU A 163 13.89 19.69 19.92
N GLY A 164 13.49 19.80 21.19
CA GLY A 164 12.41 20.69 21.61
C GLY A 164 11.07 20.37 20.92
N GLN A 165 10.37 21.38 20.42
CA GLN A 165 9.07 21.26 19.73
C GLN A 165 9.19 20.85 18.25
N LYS A 166 10.29 20.23 17.82
CA LYS A 166 10.51 19.94 16.40
C LYS A 166 9.59 18.82 15.89
N MET A 167 8.52 19.23 15.22
CA MET A 167 7.45 18.40 14.66
C MET A 167 7.82 17.88 13.26
N ALA A 168 8.62 16.81 13.18
CA ALA A 168 8.96 16.19 11.89
C ALA A 168 9.14 14.67 12.00
N TRP A 169 8.72 13.96 10.96
CA TRP A 169 9.01 12.53 10.81
C TRP A 169 10.50 12.29 10.64
N GLN A 170 11.03 11.37 11.44
CA GLN A 170 12.45 11.02 11.44
C GLN A 170 12.62 9.52 11.28
N ARG A 171 13.73 9.12 10.66
CA ARG A 171 14.13 7.71 10.63
C ARG A 171 15.03 7.41 11.82
N ILE A 172 14.68 6.41 12.61
CA ILE A 172 15.55 5.87 13.68
C ILE A 172 15.95 4.45 13.33
N ARG A 173 17.15 4.05 13.74
CA ARG A 173 17.61 2.66 13.65
C ARG A 173 17.75 2.12 15.05
N LEU A 174 17.10 1.00 15.31
CA LEU A 174 17.13 0.31 16.60
C LEU A 174 17.70 -1.10 16.42
N GLY A 175 18.37 -1.59 17.46
CA GLY A 175 18.88 -2.95 17.54
C GLY A 175 20.17 -3.22 16.79
N GLN A 176 20.72 -4.42 17.01
CA GLN A 176 21.94 -4.89 16.34
C GLN A 176 21.76 -5.01 14.82
N ASP A 177 20.57 -5.45 14.37
CA ASP A 177 20.19 -5.56 12.95
C ASP A 177 19.87 -4.20 12.27
N ARG A 178 19.93 -3.09 13.01
CA ARG A 178 19.64 -1.73 12.54
C ARG A 178 18.32 -1.59 11.78
N LYS A 179 17.26 -2.25 12.26
CA LYS A 179 15.92 -2.09 11.68
C LYS A 179 15.52 -0.62 11.70
N SER A 180 15.04 -0.13 10.57
CA SER A 180 14.68 1.29 10.39
C SER A 180 13.21 1.49 10.72
N PHE A 181 12.95 2.34 11.70
CA PHE A 181 11.61 2.76 12.10
C PHE A 181 11.39 4.21 11.73
N LEU A 182 10.14 4.54 11.42
CA LEU A 182 9.70 5.92 11.31
C LEU A 182 9.24 6.38 12.69
N PHE A 183 9.73 7.53 13.12
CA PHE A 183 9.54 8.07 14.45
C PHE A 183 9.01 9.51 14.34
N TYR A 184 7.96 9.81 15.07
CA TYR A 184 7.42 11.16 15.26
C TYR A 184 7.30 11.39 16.75
N GLY A 185 7.75 12.54 17.24
CA GLY A 185 7.62 12.86 18.65
C GLY A 185 7.51 14.35 18.87
N VAL A 186 6.77 14.73 19.91
CA VAL A 186 6.51 16.13 20.26
C VAL A 186 6.77 16.33 21.74
N SER A 187 7.59 17.32 22.08
CA SER A 187 7.78 17.76 23.46
C SER A 187 6.93 19.00 23.76
N TYR A 188 6.12 18.95 24.82
CA TYR A 188 5.36 20.09 25.32
C TYR A 188 5.28 20.06 26.84
N ARG A 189 5.76 21.14 27.50
CA ARG A 189 5.69 21.35 28.97
C ARG A 189 6.13 20.12 29.80
N GLY A 190 7.22 19.48 29.42
CA GLY A 190 7.78 18.32 30.12
C GLY A 190 7.11 16.98 29.82
N VAL A 191 6.12 16.96 28.93
CA VAL A 191 5.56 15.73 28.32
C VAL A 191 6.20 15.55 26.95
N TYR A 192 6.61 14.33 26.63
CA TYR A 192 7.05 13.94 25.30
C TYR A 192 6.31 12.70 24.85
N VAL A 193 5.56 12.79 23.76
CA VAL A 193 4.82 11.67 23.15
C VAL A 193 5.49 11.30 21.84
#